data_AF-A0A3D2UU26-F1
#
_entry.id   AF-A0A3D2UU26-F1
#
_cell.length_a   1.000
_cell.length_b   1.000
_cell.length_c   1.000
_cell.angle_alpha   90.00
_cell.angle_beta   90.00
_cell.angle_gamma   90.00
#
_symmetry.space_group_name_H-M   'P 1'
#
loop_
_entity.id
_entity.type
_entity.pdbx_description
1 polymer ?
#
loop_
_entity_poly.entity_id
_entity_poly.type
_entity_poly.pdbx_seq_one_letter_code
_entity_poly.pdbx_strand_id
1 'polypeptide(L)'
;MAETLGSLVDKLSIKNLRIWHLDEALENEGISASKRDELKAKRDLADKQRQDLMNEVDGFLGAALRGEVRIRDEKIKMYTNTNVSSSDAIKNLGEAVSELACRNIKIWHLEDEVRRTDLPDTSIVQTKRKIDTTNQERNDLMDKVDEILSRCSGEKR
;
A
#
# COMPACT_ATOMS: atom_id res chain seq x y z
N MET A 1 -9.76 -5.31 -14.86
CA MET A 1 -10.09 -5.61 -13.45
C MET A 1 -11.09 -4.56 -13.02
N ALA A 2 -12.27 -4.92 -12.54
CA ALA A 2 -13.26 -3.92 -12.13
C ALA A 2 -12.75 -3.18 -10.88
N GLU A 3 -12.74 -1.85 -10.91
CA GLU A 3 -12.33 -1.02 -9.78
C GLU A 3 -13.37 -1.14 -8.65
N THR A 4 -12.92 -1.36 -7.41
CA THR A 4 -13.80 -1.32 -6.22
C THR A 4 -13.69 0.03 -5.54
N LEU A 5 -14.72 0.45 -4.78
CA LEU A 5 -14.65 1.68 -3.99
C LEU A 5 -13.40 1.72 -3.09
N GLY A 6 -13.02 0.59 -2.49
CA GLY A 6 -11.79 0.49 -1.70
C GLY A 6 -10.53 0.74 -2.53
N SER A 7 -10.45 0.21 -3.75
CA SER A 7 -9.31 0.44 -4.65
C SER A 7 -9.24 1.89 -5.15
N LEU A 8 -10.40 2.52 -5.40
CA LEU A 8 -10.47 3.93 -5.79
C LEU A 8 -10.00 4.86 -4.66
N VAL A 9 -10.44 4.59 -3.42
CA VAL A 9 -10.03 5.35 -2.23
C VAL A 9 -8.53 5.19 -1.93
N ASP A 10 -7.98 3.99 -2.09
CA ASP A 10 -6.54 3.74 -1.96
C ASP A 10 -5.73 4.56 -2.98
N LYS A 11 -6.09 4.48 -4.27
CA LYS A 11 -5.43 5.26 -5.34
C LYS A 11 -5.54 6.76 -5.10
N LEU A 12 -6.71 7.26 -4.68
CA LEU A 12 -6.93 8.67 -4.40
C LEU A 12 -6.03 9.15 -3.25
N SER A 13 -5.89 8.34 -2.20
CA SER A 13 -5.02 8.63 -1.05
C SER A 13 -3.55 8.74 -1.47
N ILE A 14 -3.09 7.86 -2.36
CA ILE A 14 -1.74 7.90 -2.92
C ILE A 14 -1.52 9.17 -3.78
N LYS A 15 -2.53 9.61 -4.56
CA LYS A 15 -2.42 10.86 -5.33
C LYS A 15 -2.34 12.09 -4.43
N ASN A 16 -3.14 12.15 -3.37
CA ASN A 16 -3.08 13.24 -2.39
C ASN A 16 -1.69 13.35 -1.75
N LEU A 17 -1.11 12.22 -1.32
CA LEU A 17 0.22 12.20 -0.71
C LEU A 17 1.30 12.65 -1.69
N ARG A 18 1.21 12.22 -2.97
CA ARG A 18 2.15 12.65 -4.00
C ARG A 18 2.06 14.14 -4.31
N ILE A 19 0.85 14.71 -4.36
CA ILE A 19 0.66 16.15 -4.56
C ILE A 19 1.26 16.91 -3.38
N TRP A 20 1.00 16.48 -2.15
CA TRP A 20 1.56 17.11 -0.95
C TRP A 20 3.09 17.18 -0.98
N HIS A 21 3.77 16.06 -1.25
CA HIS A 21 5.23 16.05 -1.37
C HIS A 21 5.77 16.87 -2.54
N LEU A 22 5.04 16.93 -3.66
CA LEU A 22 5.41 17.76 -4.80
C LEU A 22 5.28 19.25 -4.47
N ASP A 23 4.23 19.63 -3.72
CA ASP A 23 4.02 20.98 -3.24
C ASP A 23 5.14 21.36 -2.22
N GLU A 24 5.48 20.48 -1.26
CA GLU A 24 6.64 20.69 -0.36
C GLU A 24 7.95 20.88 -1.13
N ALA A 25 8.19 20.05 -2.16
CA ALA A 25 9.39 20.16 -2.97
C ALA A 25 9.44 21.47 -3.78
N LEU A 26 8.28 22.00 -4.20
CA LEU A 26 8.16 23.27 -4.93
C LEU A 26 8.35 24.51 -4.03
N GLU A 27 8.13 24.38 -2.72
CA GLU A 27 8.34 25.43 -1.72
C GLU A 27 9.82 25.60 -1.32
N ASN A 28 10.68 24.62 -1.60
CA ASN A 28 12.11 24.72 -1.31
C ASN A 28 12.78 25.81 -2.16
N GLU A 29 13.41 26.81 -1.52
CA GLU A 29 14.03 27.96 -2.21
C GLU A 29 15.32 27.61 -2.98
N GLY A 30 15.88 26.40 -2.80
CA GLY A 30 17.15 25.97 -3.39
C GLY A 30 17.10 25.28 -4.76
N ILE A 31 15.92 25.14 -5.39
CA ILE A 31 15.76 24.42 -6.67
C ILE A 31 15.88 25.32 -7.91
N SER A 32 16.57 24.81 -8.94
CA SER A 32 16.72 25.50 -10.23
C SER A 32 15.39 25.64 -10.95
N ALA A 33 15.26 26.65 -11.82
CA ALA A 33 14.03 26.92 -12.58
C ALA A 33 13.57 25.72 -13.40
N SER A 34 14.50 25.05 -14.10
CA SER A 34 14.22 23.82 -14.85
C SER A 34 13.66 22.70 -13.96
N LYS A 35 14.22 22.51 -12.75
CA LYS A 35 13.73 21.49 -11.83
C LYS A 35 12.35 21.83 -11.27
N ARG A 36 12.09 23.11 -11.03
CA ARG A 36 10.79 23.61 -10.58
C ARG A 36 9.71 23.35 -11.64
N ASP A 37 10.02 23.57 -12.92
CA ASP A 37 9.09 23.31 -14.02
C ASP A 37 8.79 21.80 -14.16
N GLU A 38 9.79 20.93 -14.01
CA GLU A 38 9.58 19.47 -13.99
C GLU A 38 8.67 19.03 -12.83
N LEU A 39 8.90 19.56 -11.63
CA LEU A 39 8.11 19.23 -10.44
C LEU A 39 6.67 19.71 -10.60
N LYS A 40 6.48 20.91 -11.14
CA LYS A 40 5.16 21.48 -11.44
C LYS A 40 4.40 20.63 -12.46
N ALA A 41 5.05 20.21 -13.54
CA ALA A 41 4.43 19.33 -14.53
C ALA A 41 4.00 17.98 -13.93
N LYS A 42 4.80 17.41 -13.02
CA LYS A 42 4.44 16.17 -12.29
C LYS A 42 3.27 16.39 -11.34
N ARG A 43 3.24 17.54 -10.66
CA ARG A 43 2.16 17.93 -9.74
C ARG A 43 0.86 18.11 -10.48
N ASP A 44 0.88 18.79 -11.62
CA ASP A 44 -0.30 19.00 -12.46
C ASP A 44 -0.85 17.69 -13.02
N LEU A 45 0.04 16.77 -13.42
CA LEU A 45 -0.37 15.42 -13.84
C LEU A 45 -1.00 14.62 -12.67
N ALA A 46 -0.40 14.68 -11.47
CA ALA A 46 -0.93 14.01 -10.30
C ALA A 46 -2.29 14.57 -9.88
N ASP A 47 -2.48 15.89 -9.99
CA ASP A 47 -3.74 16.56 -9.70
C ASP A 47 -4.82 16.21 -10.72
N LYS A 48 -4.48 16.13 -12.02
CA LYS A 48 -5.41 15.63 -13.04
C LYS A 48 -5.87 14.20 -12.71
N GLN A 49 -4.94 13.31 -12.38
CA GLN A 49 -5.26 11.93 -11.99
C GLN A 49 -6.10 11.86 -10.70
N ARG A 50 -5.87 12.76 -9.75
CA ARG A 50 -6.68 12.88 -8.54
C ARG A 50 -8.13 13.27 -8.88
N GLN A 51 -8.31 14.23 -9.78
CA GLN A 51 -9.64 14.67 -10.21
C GLN A 51 -10.39 13.56 -10.98
N ASP A 52 -9.69 12.84 -11.85
CA ASP A 52 -10.27 11.69 -12.56
C ASP A 52 -10.76 10.63 -11.56
N LEU A 53 -9.94 10.28 -10.55
CA LEU A 53 -10.33 9.36 -9.48
C LEU A 53 -11.51 9.85 -8.64
N MET A 54 -11.59 11.17 -8.36
CA MET A 54 -12.73 11.74 -7.66
C MET A 54 -14.03 11.57 -8.48
N ASN A 55 -13.98 11.84 -9.78
CA ASN A 55 -15.12 11.64 -10.67
C ASN A 55 -15.54 10.16 -10.73
N GLU A 56 -14.58 9.23 -10.72
CA GLU A 56 -14.85 7.79 -10.66
C GLU A 56 -15.51 7.37 -9.34
N VAL A 57 -15.05 7.91 -8.20
CA VAL A 57 -15.68 7.69 -6.89
C VAL A 57 -17.10 8.25 -6.87
N ASP A 58 -17.31 9.47 -7.34
CA ASP A 58 -18.64 10.10 -7.40
C ASP A 58 -19.59 9.32 -8.31
N GLY A 59 -19.10 8.86 -9.45
CA GLY A 59 -19.83 7.98 -10.37
C GLY A 59 -20.22 6.66 -9.71
N PHE A 60 -19.27 6.02 -9.01
CA PHE A 60 -19.50 4.79 -8.27
C PHE A 60 -20.56 5.00 -7.17
N LEU A 61 -20.44 6.06 -6.36
CA LEU A 61 -21.37 6.38 -5.28
C LEU A 61 -22.77 6.71 -5.82
N GLY A 62 -22.86 7.46 -6.92
CA GLY A 62 -24.13 7.75 -7.59
C GLY A 62 -24.83 6.48 -8.07
N ALA A 63 -24.09 5.56 -8.71
CA ALA A 63 -24.63 4.29 -9.18
C ALA A 63 -25.00 3.35 -8.01
N ALA A 64 -24.20 3.34 -6.94
CA ALA A 64 -24.48 2.64 -5.70
C ALA A 64 -25.79 3.11 -5.03
N LEU A 65 -26.01 4.43 -4.95
CA LEU A 65 -27.24 5.01 -4.38
C LEU A 65 -28.49 4.70 -5.20
N ARG A 66 -28.36 4.53 -6.52
CA ARG A 66 -29.45 4.10 -7.42
C ARG A 66 -29.66 2.58 -7.44
N GLY A 67 -28.83 1.81 -6.73
CA GLY A 67 -28.88 0.35 -6.71
C GLY A 67 -28.34 -0.31 -7.98
N GLU A 68 -27.64 0.44 -8.83
CA GLU A 68 -27.07 -0.01 -10.10
C GLU A 68 -25.73 -0.75 -9.92
N VAL A 69 -25.12 -0.65 -8.73
CA VAL A 69 -23.87 -1.31 -8.37
C VAL A 69 -24.04 -2.12 -7.09
N ARG A 70 -23.57 -3.37 -7.12
CA ARG A 70 -23.59 -4.27 -5.96
C ARG A 70 -22.54 -3.81 -4.93
N ILE A 71 -22.98 -3.21 -3.82
CA ILE A 71 -22.11 -2.71 -2.74
C ILE A 71 -21.58 -3.85 -1.85
N ARG A 72 -22.34 -4.95 -1.74
CA ARG A 72 -22.01 -6.13 -0.92
C ARG A 72 -22.80 -7.34 -1.43
N ASP A 73 -22.20 -8.53 -1.40
CA ASP A 73 -22.98 -9.78 -1.50
C ASP A 73 -23.75 -10.03 -0.20
N GLU A 74 -24.95 -10.58 -0.30
CA GLU A 74 -25.71 -11.03 0.87
C GLU A 74 -24.96 -12.16 1.58
N LYS A 75 -24.78 -12.04 2.90
CA LYS A 75 -24.20 -13.11 3.71
C LYS A 75 -25.23 -14.24 3.85
N ILE A 76 -25.06 -15.31 3.08
CA ILE A 76 -25.73 -16.59 3.37
C ILE A 76 -25.08 -17.17 4.63
N LYS A 77 -25.84 -17.26 5.73
CA LYS A 77 -25.39 -17.87 6.98
C LYS A 77 -25.74 -19.35 7.01
N MET A 78 -24.73 -20.23 6.95
CA MET A 78 -24.85 -21.69 7.13
C MET A 78 -24.14 -22.18 8.42
N TYR A 79 -24.36 -21.51 9.57
CA TYR A 79 -23.65 -21.85 10.84
C TYR A 79 -24.25 -23.06 11.59
N THR A 80 -24.69 -24.10 10.88
CA THR A 80 -25.13 -25.37 11.49
C THR A 80 -24.17 -26.52 11.22
N ASN A 81 -23.08 -26.27 10.48
CA ASN A 81 -22.08 -27.29 10.20
C ASN A 81 -21.17 -27.51 11.43
N THR A 82 -21.22 -28.70 12.02
CA THR A 82 -20.34 -29.13 13.12
C THR A 82 -19.02 -29.75 12.62
N ASN A 83 -18.88 -29.95 11.30
CA ASN A 83 -17.68 -30.43 10.61
C ASN A 83 -16.92 -29.25 9.96
N VAL A 84 -16.63 -28.20 10.73
CA VAL A 84 -15.80 -27.07 10.26
C VAL A 84 -14.37 -27.31 10.71
N SER A 85 -13.45 -27.44 9.74
CA SER A 85 -12.01 -27.45 10.02
C SER A 85 -11.58 -26.10 10.60
N SER A 86 -10.62 -26.12 11.53
CA SER A 86 -10.14 -24.87 12.15
C SER A 86 -9.67 -23.86 11.10
N SER A 87 -10.07 -22.60 11.26
CA SER A 87 -9.59 -21.49 10.45
C SER A 87 -8.20 -20.99 10.85
N ASP A 88 -7.52 -21.65 11.80
CA ASP A 88 -6.21 -21.22 12.31
C ASP A 88 -5.18 -21.06 11.20
N ALA A 89 -5.19 -21.93 10.19
CA ALA A 89 -4.28 -21.82 9.04
C ALA A 89 -4.51 -20.53 8.22
N ILE A 90 -5.78 -20.17 7.99
CA ILE A 90 -6.16 -18.94 7.27
C ILE A 90 -5.81 -17.71 8.12
N LYS A 91 -6.03 -17.78 9.44
CA LYS A 91 -5.66 -16.71 10.37
C LYS A 91 -4.14 -16.49 10.39
N ASN A 92 -3.36 -17.56 10.53
CA ASN A 92 -1.90 -17.52 10.55
C ASN A 92 -1.34 -16.99 9.22
N LEU A 93 -1.94 -17.35 8.08
CA LEU A 93 -1.60 -16.81 6.77
C LEU A 93 -1.88 -15.30 6.71
N GLY A 94 -3.05 -14.87 7.15
CA GLY A 94 -3.43 -13.46 7.20
C GLY A 94 -2.49 -12.61 8.06
N GLU A 95 -2.09 -13.12 9.22
CA GLU A 95 -1.11 -12.48 10.10
C GLU A 95 0.26 -12.34 9.42
N ALA A 96 0.77 -13.42 8.81
CA ALA A 96 2.06 -13.41 8.11
C ALA A 96 2.07 -12.41 6.92
N VAL A 97 0.99 -12.36 6.14
CA VAL A 97 0.84 -11.40 5.03
C VAL A 97 0.77 -9.96 5.55
N SER A 98 0.05 -9.72 6.65
CA SER A 98 -0.04 -8.39 7.26
C SER A 98 1.32 -7.92 7.78
N GLU A 99 2.08 -8.79 8.46
CA GLU A 99 3.41 -8.48 8.95
C GLU A 99 4.39 -8.22 7.81
N LEU A 100 4.34 -9.02 6.74
CA LEU A 100 5.13 -8.84 5.53
C LEU A 100 4.89 -7.45 4.91
N ALA A 101 3.62 -7.06 4.76
CA ALA A 101 3.25 -5.75 4.23
C ALA A 101 3.82 -4.61 5.11
N CYS A 102 3.70 -4.72 6.43
CA CYS A 102 4.27 -3.74 7.37
C CYS A 102 5.80 -3.61 7.23
N ARG A 103 6.54 -4.72 7.09
CA ARG A 103 8.00 -4.67 6.89
C ARG A 103 8.36 -4.00 5.57
N ASN A 104 7.63 -4.30 4.50
CA ASN A 104 7.81 -3.62 3.22
C ASN A 104 7.61 -2.10 3.34
N ILE A 105 6.52 -1.65 3.96
CA ILE A 105 6.25 -0.22 4.19
C ILE A 105 7.40 0.42 4.99
N LYS A 106 7.85 -0.24 6.06
CA LYS A 106 8.95 0.25 6.91
C LYS A 106 10.26 0.40 6.15
N ILE A 107 10.61 -0.53 5.25
CA ILE A 107 11.81 -0.43 4.41
C ILE A 107 11.74 0.84 3.56
N TRP A 108 10.61 1.14 2.93
CA TRP A 108 10.44 2.37 2.13
C TRP A 108 10.66 3.63 2.95
N HIS A 109 10.14 3.71 4.18
CA HIS A 109 10.37 4.86 5.05
C HIS A 109 11.83 5.00 5.46
N LEU A 110 12.50 3.90 5.80
CA LEU A 110 13.92 3.91 6.16
C LEU A 110 14.80 4.30 4.96
N GLU A 111 14.44 3.84 3.76
CA GLU A 111 15.08 4.20 2.50
C GLU A 111 14.94 5.71 2.21
N ASP A 112 13.78 6.30 2.48
CA ASP A 112 13.58 7.75 2.37
C ASP A 112 14.40 8.53 3.41
N GLU A 113 14.49 8.02 4.64
CA GLU A 113 15.32 8.59 5.69
C GLU A 113 16.82 8.56 5.32
N VAL A 114 17.31 7.50 4.69
CA VAL A 114 18.71 7.39 4.22
C VAL A 114 19.03 8.34 3.06
N ARG A 115 18.03 8.74 2.26
CA ARG A 115 18.19 9.67 1.13
C ARG A 115 18.19 11.13 1.53
N ARG A 116 17.89 11.43 2.80
CA ARG A 116 17.98 12.79 3.35
C ARG A 116 19.41 13.30 3.30
N THR A 117 19.59 14.51 2.80
CA THR A 117 20.91 15.19 2.69
C THR A 117 21.23 16.06 3.90
N ASP A 118 20.29 16.21 4.83
CA ASP A 118 20.38 17.05 6.02
C ASP A 118 20.71 16.25 7.29
N LEU A 119 20.94 14.94 7.17
CA LEU A 119 21.30 14.08 8.29
C LEU A 119 22.82 13.81 8.34
N PRO A 120 23.39 13.64 9.54
CA PRO A 120 24.78 13.21 9.69
C PRO A 120 25.02 11.80 9.12
N ASP A 121 26.21 11.56 8.58
CA ASP A 121 26.62 10.25 8.04
C ASP A 121 26.44 9.10 9.04
N THR A 122 26.64 9.36 10.34
CA THR A 122 26.46 8.37 11.40
C THR A 122 25.00 7.90 11.50
N SER A 123 24.03 8.82 11.37
CA SER A 123 22.60 8.51 11.33
C SER A 123 22.26 7.71 10.07
N ILE A 124 22.82 8.08 8.92
CA ILE A 124 22.63 7.34 7.66
C ILE A 124 23.11 5.89 7.80
N VAL A 125 24.29 5.67 8.38
CA VAL A 125 24.84 4.31 8.59
C VAL A 125 23.95 3.49 9.53
N GLN A 126 23.43 4.09 10.60
CA GLN A 126 22.51 3.41 11.51
C GLN A 126 21.20 3.03 10.82
N THR A 127 20.65 3.93 10.00
CA THR A 127 19.41 3.68 9.26
C THR A 127 19.61 2.63 8.17
N LYS A 128 20.76 2.61 7.48
CA LYS A 128 21.12 1.50 6.56
C LYS A 128 21.17 0.14 7.26
N ARG A 129 21.75 0.06 8.47
CA ARG A 129 21.72 -1.20 9.26
C ARG A 129 20.28 -1.64 9.59
N LYS A 130 19.39 -0.69 9.90
CA LYS A 130 17.96 -0.98 10.11
C LYS A 130 17.28 -1.46 8.83
N ILE A 131 17.64 -0.91 7.66
CA ILE A 131 17.16 -1.40 6.36
C ILE A 131 17.59 -2.85 6.18
N ASP A 132 18.87 -3.17 6.38
CA ASP A 132 19.39 -4.54 6.22
C ASP A 132 18.62 -5.54 7.11
N THR A 133 18.43 -5.20 8.40
CA THR A 133 17.64 -6.03 9.32
C THR A 133 16.18 -6.16 8.87
N THR A 134 15.51 -5.05 8.52
CA THR A 134 14.09 -5.08 8.13
C THR A 134 13.90 -5.82 6.79
N ASN A 135 14.88 -5.76 5.90
CA ASN A 135 14.90 -6.45 4.62
C ASN A 135 15.08 -7.97 4.82
N GLN A 136 15.89 -8.39 5.80
CA GLN A 136 15.98 -9.78 6.19
C GLN A 136 14.66 -10.28 6.80
N GLU A 137 14.08 -9.53 7.75
CA GLU A 137 12.77 -9.87 8.34
C GLU A 137 11.67 -10.00 7.27
N ARG A 138 11.69 -9.15 6.24
CA ARG A 138 10.77 -9.27 5.10
C ARG A 138 10.98 -10.58 4.34
N ASN A 139 12.22 -10.97 4.07
CA ASN A 139 12.52 -12.24 3.39
C ASN A 139 12.02 -13.44 4.20
N ASP A 140 12.30 -13.46 5.50
CA ASP A 140 11.85 -14.52 6.40
C ASP A 140 10.30 -14.62 6.42
N LEU A 141 9.61 -13.49 6.34
CA LEU A 141 8.14 -13.45 6.25
C LEU A 141 7.60 -13.91 4.89
N MET A 142 8.31 -13.65 3.78
CA MET A 142 7.95 -14.21 2.47
C MET A 142 8.04 -15.74 2.51
N ASP A 143 9.15 -16.28 3.01
CA ASP A 143 9.34 -17.73 3.15
C ASP A 143 8.25 -18.36 4.05
N LYS A 144 7.88 -17.66 5.15
CA LYS A 144 6.80 -18.10 6.05
C LYS A 144 5.43 -18.13 5.37
N VAL A 145 5.11 -17.13 4.53
CA VAL A 145 3.86 -17.12 3.74
C VAL A 145 3.82 -18.31 2.79
N ASP A 146 4.93 -18.56 2.08
CA ASP A 146 5.05 -19.69 1.15
C ASP A 146 4.96 -21.04 1.86
N GLU A 147 5.57 -21.19 3.05
CA GLU A 147 5.48 -22.40 3.87
C GLU A 147 4.02 -22.67 4.31
N ILE A 148 3.32 -21.64 4.80
CA ILE A 148 1.91 -21.76 5.22
C ILE A 148 1.05 -22.18 4.03
N LEU A 149 1.25 -21.59 2.86
CA LEU A 149 0.51 -21.94 1.64
C LEU A 149 0.79 -23.38 1.20
N SER A 150 2.05 -23.81 1.15
CA SER A 150 2.44 -25.17 0.78
C SER A 150 1.86 -26.23 1.74
N ARG A 151 1.82 -25.92 3.04
CA ARG A 151 1.19 -26.80 4.04
C ARG A 151 -0.32 -26.88 3.90
N CYS A 152 -0.97 -25.80 3.45
CA CYS A 152 -2.42 -25.77 3.21
C CYS A 152 -2.84 -26.45 1.90
N SER A 153 -2.00 -26.40 0.85
CA SER A 153 -2.29 -27.01 -0.46
C SER A 153 -2.00 -28.51 -0.51
N GLY A 154 -1.36 -29.08 0.51
CA GLY A 154 -1.06 -30.52 0.57
C GLY A 154 0.10 -30.96 -0.32
N GLU A 155 0.83 -30.01 -0.91
CA GLU A 155 2.04 -30.28 -1.68
C GLU A 155 3.20 -30.58 -0.73
N LYS A 156 3.42 -31.87 -0.45
CA LYS A 156 4.67 -32.33 0.16
C LYS A 156 5.79 -32.16 -0.87
N ARG A 157 6.74 -31.30 -0.55
CA ARG A 157 8.02 -31.20 -1.26
C ARG A 157 8.85 -32.47 -1.06
#